data_AF-A0A1Y2BVF1-F1
#
_entry.id   AF-A0A1Y2BVF1-F1
#
_cell.length_a   1.000
_cell.length_b   1.000
_cell.length_c   1.000
_cell.angle_alpha   90.00
_cell.angle_beta   90.00
_cell.angle_gamma   90.00
#
_symmetry.space_group_name_H-M   'P 1'
#
loop_
_entity.id
_entity.type
_entity.pdbx_description
1 polymer ?
#
loop_
_entity_poly.entity_id
_entity_poly.type
_entity_poly.pdbx_seq_one_letter_code
_entity_poly.pdbx_strand_id
1 'polypeptide(L)'
;MTKWSYDYNKKISADIKNFWKDMVRVKFNGAYNPTIIDGWIVKFFPDLEGNFPKVYDSIDLNKVPNQIISCPVELKGYLNGCASIEKYNCDFVSGFYGMSQDEKTFNVRPVIGYALVVDKKESAPLSENDKKDLINKYFS
;
A
#
# COMPACT_ATOMS: atom_id res chain seq x y z
N MET A 1 30.62 33.55 -7.09
CA MET A 1 29.50 33.06 -6.26
C MET A 1 29.44 33.95 -5.01
N THR A 2 28.29 34.53 -4.68
CA THR A 2 28.16 35.46 -3.53
C THR A 2 28.00 34.68 -2.22
N LYS A 3 28.41 35.26 -1.10
CA LYS A 3 28.25 34.64 0.24
C LYS A 3 26.79 34.27 0.53
N TRP A 4 25.86 35.15 0.14
CA TRP A 4 24.42 34.90 0.23
C TRP A 4 23.99 33.64 -0.55
N SER A 5 24.48 33.48 -1.79
CA SER A 5 24.18 32.30 -2.61
C SER A 5 24.75 31.00 -2.02
N TYR A 6 25.94 31.05 -1.43
CA TYR A 6 26.55 29.88 -0.77
C TYR A 6 25.77 29.46 0.48
N ASP A 7 25.44 30.41 1.37
CA ASP A 7 24.71 30.13 2.60
C ASP A 7 23.28 29.62 2.31
N TYR A 8 22.62 30.18 1.28
CA TYR A 8 21.31 29.73 0.81
C TYR A 8 21.37 28.29 0.27
N ASN A 9 22.32 27.97 -0.60
CA ASN A 9 22.50 26.62 -1.15
C ASN A 9 22.84 25.59 -0.07
N LYS A 10 23.68 25.97 0.90
CA LYS A 10 24.02 25.12 2.04
C LYS A 10 22.80 24.83 2.92
N LYS A 11 21.94 25.82 3.15
CA LYS A 11 20.68 25.64 3.89
C LYS A 11 19.72 24.71 3.15
N ILE A 12 19.49 24.92 1.85
CA ILE A 12 18.66 24.02 1.01
C ILE A 12 19.20 22.59 1.07
N SER A 13 20.52 22.41 0.95
CA SER A 13 21.14 21.09 1.04
C SER A 13 20.87 20.42 2.39
N ALA A 14 20.92 21.18 3.49
CA ALA A 14 20.60 20.68 4.82
C ALA A 14 19.10 20.34 4.97
N ASP A 15 18.21 21.18 4.44
CA ASP A 15 16.76 20.98 4.49
C ASP A 15 16.35 19.74 3.67
N ILE A 16 16.87 19.59 2.45
CA ILE A 16 16.66 18.38 1.62
C ILE A 16 17.19 17.14 2.32
N LYS A 17 18.38 17.21 2.93
CA LYS A 17 18.95 16.09 3.67
C LYS A 17 18.08 15.71 4.86
N ASN A 18 17.57 16.68 5.61
CA ASN A 18 16.69 16.44 6.74
C ASN A 18 15.34 15.87 6.29
N PHE A 19 14.76 16.38 5.20
CA PHE A 19 13.53 15.86 4.61
C PHE A 19 13.63 14.35 4.31
N TRP A 20 14.69 13.92 3.61
CA TRP A 20 14.88 12.50 3.29
C TRP A 20 15.24 11.65 4.51
N LYS A 21 16.02 12.20 5.44
CA LYS A 21 16.34 11.53 6.71
C LYS A 21 15.08 11.29 7.57
N ASP A 22 14.07 12.13 7.40
CA ASP A 22 12.81 12.06 8.15
C ASP A 22 11.76 11.20 7.44
N MET A 23 12.06 10.68 6.25
CA MET A 23 11.17 9.81 5.49
C MET A 23 10.97 8.47 6.19
N VAL A 24 12.06 7.77 6.52
CA VAL A 24 12.06 6.48 7.22
C VAL A 24 13.04 6.57 8.39
N ARG A 25 12.52 6.44 9.61
CA ARG A 25 13.28 6.42 10.85
C ARG A 25 13.04 5.08 11.54
N VAL A 26 14.11 4.31 11.73
CA VAL A 26 14.08 3.03 12.44
C VAL A 26 14.43 3.28 13.91
N LYS A 27 13.55 4.02 14.61
CA LYS A 27 13.74 4.38 16.02
C LYS A 27 12.41 4.39 16.77
N PHE A 28 12.41 3.86 17.99
CA PHE A 28 11.31 3.96 18.92
C PHE A 28 11.82 4.51 20.25
N ASN A 29 11.24 5.62 20.75
CA ASN A 29 11.69 6.31 21.98
C ASN A 29 13.20 6.64 22.02
N GLY A 30 13.81 6.97 20.88
CA GLY A 30 15.23 7.33 20.78
C GLY A 30 16.20 6.15 20.64
N ALA A 31 15.74 4.91 20.83
CA ALA A 31 16.52 3.70 20.61
C ALA A 31 16.29 3.11 19.21
N TYR A 32 17.29 2.42 18.67
CA TYR A 32 17.14 1.65 17.43
C TYR A 32 16.18 0.49 17.66
N ASN A 33 15.13 0.40 16.83
CA ASN A 33 14.23 -0.74 16.82
C ASN A 33 13.94 -1.15 15.38
N PRO A 34 14.46 -2.30 14.90
CA PRO A 34 14.31 -2.73 13.52
C PRO A 34 12.88 -3.12 13.13
N THR A 35 11.99 -3.35 14.11
CA THR A 35 10.61 -3.77 13.83
C THR A 35 9.64 -2.59 13.73
N ILE A 36 10.07 -1.37 14.07
CA ILE A 36 9.21 -0.19 14.07
C ILE A 36 9.77 0.85 13.11
N ILE A 37 8.91 1.31 12.21
CA ILE A 37 9.19 2.46 11.35
C ILE A 37 8.41 3.69 11.83
N ASP A 38 9.12 4.80 11.93
CA ASP A 38 8.64 6.16 12.15
C ASP A 38 9.08 7.00 10.93
N GLY A 39 8.63 8.25 10.85
CA GLY A 39 8.92 9.18 9.77
C GLY A 39 7.67 9.56 9.00
N TRP A 40 7.77 10.58 8.15
CA TRP A 40 6.57 11.07 7.47
C TRP A 40 5.97 10.06 6.49
N ILE A 41 6.70 9.00 6.09
CA ILE A 41 6.16 7.98 5.18
C ILE A 41 5.00 7.19 5.80
N VAL A 42 4.95 7.04 7.13
CA VAL A 42 3.87 6.28 7.79
C VAL A 42 2.51 6.95 7.62
N LYS A 43 2.50 8.24 7.25
CA LYS A 43 1.27 9.00 7.02
C LYS A 43 0.50 8.58 5.78
N PHE A 44 1.12 7.84 4.87
CA PHE A 44 0.49 7.30 3.67
C PHE A 44 -0.27 5.99 3.90
N PHE A 45 -0.16 5.42 5.11
CA PHE A 45 -0.75 4.13 5.45
C PHE A 45 -1.76 4.33 6.58
N PRO A 46 -2.96 4.89 6.30
CA PRO A 46 -3.95 5.12 7.33
C PRO A 46 -4.44 3.80 7.94
N ASP A 47 -4.76 3.82 9.22
CA ASP A 47 -5.52 2.76 9.88
C ASP A 47 -6.96 2.79 9.37
N LEU A 48 -7.36 1.75 8.65
CA LEU A 48 -8.70 1.59 8.11
C LEU A 48 -9.54 0.56 8.90
N GLU A 49 -8.95 -0.10 9.90
CA GLU A 49 -9.61 -1.17 10.67
C GLU A 49 -10.44 -0.62 11.85
N GLY A 50 -10.09 0.57 12.35
CA GLY A 50 -10.83 1.24 13.42
C GLY A 50 -12.13 1.93 12.98
N ASN A 51 -13.00 2.26 13.95
CA ASN A 51 -14.24 3.05 13.71
C ASN A 51 -14.00 4.44 13.12
N PHE A 52 -12.76 4.96 13.20
CA PHE A 52 -12.36 6.23 12.63
C PHE A 52 -11.00 6.08 11.96
N PRO A 53 -10.84 6.54 10.71
CA PRO A 53 -9.54 6.56 10.05
C PRO A 53 -8.53 7.36 10.89
N LYS A 54 -7.38 6.76 11.17
CA LYS A 54 -6.29 7.42 11.90
C LYS A 54 -4.99 7.32 11.13
N VAL A 55 -4.15 8.33 11.31
CA VAL A 55 -2.78 8.31 10.78
C VAL A 55 -1.87 7.79 11.89
N TYR A 56 -1.00 6.84 11.58
CA TYR A 56 -0.04 6.35 12.55
C TYR A 56 1.06 7.37 12.81
N ASP A 57 1.47 7.49 14.06
CA ASP A 57 2.74 8.14 14.42
C ASP A 57 3.93 7.22 14.16
N SER A 58 3.73 5.90 14.26
CA SER A 58 4.69 4.86 13.89
C SER A 58 3.98 3.55 13.60
N ILE A 59 4.58 2.69 12.78
CA ILE A 59 4.02 1.40 12.37
C ILE A 59 4.99 0.28 12.78
N ASP A 60 4.46 -0.73 13.47
CA ASP A 60 5.13 -2.02 13.64
C ASP A 60 5.04 -2.79 12.33
N LEU A 61 6.18 -3.18 11.77
CA LEU A 61 6.28 -3.91 10.50
C LEU A 61 5.53 -5.25 10.53
N ASN A 62 5.28 -5.82 11.71
CA ASN A 62 4.49 -7.03 11.88
C ASN A 62 2.98 -6.77 11.91
N LYS A 63 2.57 -5.50 11.98
CA LYS A 63 1.17 -5.05 12.09
C LYS A 63 0.87 -3.96 11.06
N VAL A 64 1.50 -4.03 9.89
CA VAL A 64 1.18 -3.13 8.78
C VAL A 64 -0.29 -3.37 8.40
N PRO A 65 -1.16 -2.35 8.46
CA PRO A 65 -2.56 -2.52 8.10
C PRO A 65 -2.69 -2.98 6.66
N ASN A 66 -3.72 -3.77 6.37
CA ASN A 66 -3.94 -4.25 5.03
C ASN A 66 -4.20 -3.06 4.09
N GLN A 67 -3.34 -2.91 3.08
CA GLN A 67 -3.45 -1.83 2.08
C GLN A 67 -4.30 -2.23 0.88
N ILE A 68 -4.95 -3.39 0.96
CA ILE A 68 -5.89 -3.90 -0.02
C ILE A 68 -7.28 -3.84 0.60
N ILE A 69 -8.14 -3.06 -0.03
CA ILE A 69 -9.55 -2.93 0.32
C ILE A 69 -10.34 -3.91 -0.57
N SER A 70 -11.28 -4.65 0.02
CA SER A 70 -12.22 -5.51 -0.70
C SER A 70 -13.64 -4.96 -0.60
N CYS A 71 -14.39 -5.03 -1.69
CA CYS A 71 -15.81 -4.69 -1.75
C CYS A 71 -16.57 -5.81 -2.46
N PRO A 72 -17.61 -6.40 -1.84
CA PRO A 72 -18.40 -7.44 -2.48
C PRO A 72 -19.24 -6.86 -3.64
N VAL A 73 -19.18 -7.51 -4.80
CA VAL A 73 -19.90 -7.13 -6.03
C VAL A 73 -20.55 -8.35 -6.70
N GLU A 74 -21.75 -8.16 -7.28
CA GLU A 74 -22.42 -9.19 -8.09
C GLU A 74 -22.15 -8.91 -9.58
N LEU A 75 -21.42 -9.80 -10.26
CA LEU A 75 -21.18 -9.72 -11.69
C LEU A 75 -22.25 -10.51 -12.45
N LYS A 76 -22.87 -9.86 -13.44
CA LYS A 76 -23.95 -10.44 -14.27
C LYS A 76 -23.44 -10.66 -15.69
N GLY A 77 -23.33 -11.92 -16.10
CA GLY A 77 -23.03 -12.29 -17.48
C GLY A 77 -24.30 -12.29 -18.33
N TYR A 78 -24.30 -11.52 -19.43
CA TYR A 78 -25.37 -11.56 -20.43
C TYR A 78 -24.87 -12.34 -21.65
N LEU A 79 -25.44 -13.53 -21.89
CA LEU A 79 -25.23 -14.26 -23.14
C LEU A 79 -26.15 -13.66 -24.21
N ASN A 80 -25.57 -13.23 -25.33
CA ASN A 80 -26.24 -12.59 -26.46
C ASN A 80 -27.65 -13.15 -26.73
N GLY A 81 -28.68 -12.39 -26.31
CA GLY A 81 -30.09 -12.67 -26.61
C GLY A 81 -30.82 -13.65 -25.68
N CYS A 82 -30.18 -14.24 -24.67
CA CYS A 82 -30.83 -15.16 -23.72
C CYS A 82 -31.02 -14.50 -22.35
N ALA A 83 -32.21 -14.63 -21.78
CA ALA A 83 -32.60 -14.11 -20.45
C ALA A 83 -31.91 -14.81 -19.26
N SER A 84 -30.94 -15.70 -19.50
CA SER A 84 -30.17 -16.35 -18.45
C SER A 84 -29.09 -15.39 -17.95
N ILE A 85 -29.31 -14.81 -16.77
CA ILE A 85 -28.33 -14.01 -16.05
C ILE A 85 -27.49 -14.96 -15.21
N GLU A 86 -26.28 -15.28 -15.68
CA GLU A 86 -25.31 -15.93 -14.81
C GLU A 86 -24.81 -14.90 -13.78
N LYS A 87 -24.97 -15.22 -12.50
CA LYS A 87 -24.58 -14.36 -11.39
C LYS A 87 -23.33 -14.93 -10.73
N TYR A 88 -22.33 -14.07 -10.57
CA TYR A 88 -21.09 -14.38 -9.89
C TYR A 88 -20.96 -13.42 -8.71
N ASN A 89 -20.87 -13.98 -7.49
CA ASN A 89 -20.46 -13.19 -6.34
C ASN A 89 -18.94 -13.07 -6.39
N CYS A 90 -18.46 -11.84 -6.38
CA CYS A 90 -17.05 -11.53 -6.52
C CYS A 90 -16.66 -10.50 -5.46
N ASP A 91 -15.38 -10.48 -5.12
CA ASP A 91 -14.75 -9.41 -4.37
C ASP A 91 -13.98 -8.51 -5.34
N PHE A 92 -14.37 -7.24 -5.42
CA PHE A 92 -13.58 -6.22 -6.09
C PHE A 92 -12.50 -5.74 -5.11
N VAL A 93 -11.26 -6.17 -5.34
CA VAL A 93 -10.12 -5.82 -4.51
C VAL A 93 -9.31 -4.71 -5.18
N SER A 94 -8.89 -3.72 -4.41
CA SER A 94 -8.07 -2.60 -4.89
C SER A 94 -7.11 -2.15 -3.80
N GLY A 95 -5.88 -1.79 -4.16
CA GLY A 95 -4.90 -1.40 -3.16
C GLY A 95 -3.46 -1.35 -3.63
N PHE A 96 -2.57 -1.20 -2.65
CA PHE A 96 -1.14 -1.30 -2.82
C PHE A 96 -0.70 -2.77 -2.63
N TYR A 97 -0.16 -3.34 -3.70
CA TYR A 97 0.25 -4.75 -3.77
C TYR A 97 1.72 -4.95 -3.40
N GLY A 98 2.52 -3.89 -3.42
CA GLY A 98 3.94 -3.93 -3.09
C GLY A 98 4.75 -2.93 -3.91
N MET A 99 6.05 -3.18 -4.01
CA MET A 99 6.95 -2.39 -4.85
C MET A 99 7.67 -3.31 -5.82
N SER A 100 7.77 -2.87 -7.07
CA SER A 100 8.66 -3.51 -8.05
C SER A 100 9.92 -2.67 -8.20
N GLN A 101 11.06 -3.33 -8.25
CA GLN A 101 12.36 -2.69 -8.49
C GLN A 101 12.85 -3.06 -9.88
N ASP A 102 13.32 -2.06 -10.63
CA ASP A 102 14.06 -2.29 -11.87
C ASP A 102 15.51 -2.68 -11.51
N GLU A 103 15.91 -3.90 -11.88
CA GLU A 103 17.25 -4.43 -11.59
C GLU A 103 18.39 -3.66 -12.25
N LYS A 104 18.12 -2.92 -13.34
CA LYS A 104 19.14 -2.18 -14.10
C LYS A 104 19.30 -0.75 -13.60
N THR A 105 18.18 -0.10 -13.28
CA THR A 105 18.18 1.32 -12.86
C THR A 105 18.08 1.50 -11.35
N PHE A 106 17.82 0.42 -10.61
CA PHE A 106 17.51 0.40 -9.17
C PHE A 106 16.32 1.28 -8.78
N ASN A 107 15.55 1.75 -9.76
CA ASN A 107 14.35 2.54 -9.53
C ASN A 107 13.29 1.66 -8.90
N VAL A 108 12.69 2.17 -7.83
CA VAL A 108 11.61 1.51 -7.10
C VAL A 108 10.30 2.19 -7.49
N ARG A 109 9.32 1.41 -7.94
CA ARG A 109 7.98 1.90 -8.25
C ARG A 109 6.92 1.15 -7.43
N PRO A 110 5.91 1.86 -6.90
CA PRO A 110 4.79 1.23 -6.23
C PRO A 110 3.96 0.42 -7.24
N VAL A 111 3.44 -0.73 -6.83
CA VAL A 111 2.49 -1.54 -7.58
C VAL A 111 1.13 -1.35 -6.96
N ILE A 112 0.26 -0.60 -7.65
CA ILE A 112 -1.12 -0.32 -7.25
C ILE A 112 -2.02 -0.87 -8.35
N GLY A 113 -3.09 -1.56 -7.97
CA GLY A 113 -3.94 -2.25 -8.93
C GLY A 113 -5.35 -2.50 -8.42
N TYR A 114 -6.13 -3.15 -9.26
CA TYR A 114 -7.45 -3.67 -8.94
C TYR A 114 -7.57 -5.07 -9.53
N ALA A 115 -8.32 -5.94 -8.87
CA ALA A 115 -8.65 -7.27 -9.37
C ALA A 115 -10.10 -7.63 -8.99
N LEU A 116 -10.72 -8.44 -9.84
CA LEU A 116 -11.96 -9.13 -9.49
C LEU A 116 -11.59 -10.54 -9.08
N VAL A 117 -11.91 -10.88 -7.85
CA VAL A 117 -11.72 -12.23 -7.33
C VAL A 117 -13.07 -12.92 -7.33
N VAL A 118 -13.16 -14.03 -8.06
CA VAL A 118 -14.38 -14.83 -8.13
C VAL A 118 -14.28 -15.92 -7.06
N ASP A 119 -15.16 -15.89 -6.07
CA ASP A 119 -15.22 -16.95 -5.07
C ASP A 119 -15.64 -18.25 -5.75
N LYS A 120 -14.72 -19.22 -5.80
CA LYS A 120 -15.12 -20.60 -6.08
C LYS A 120 -15.73 -21.18 -4.80
N LYS A 121 -17.03 -20.87 -4.64
CA LYS A 121 -18.01 -21.32 -3.65
C LYS A 121 -18.12 -20.47 -2.37
N GLU A 122 -19.36 -19.99 -2.17
CA GLU A 122 -19.96 -19.39 -0.97
C GLU A 122 -19.29 -18.16 -0.35
N SER A 123 -19.77 -16.98 -0.79
CA SER A 123 -20.08 -15.75 -0.05
C SER A 123 -19.44 -15.56 1.34
N ALA A 124 -18.12 -15.65 1.42
CA ALA A 124 -17.35 -15.21 2.56
C ALA A 124 -16.20 -14.37 2.02
N PRO A 125 -15.91 -13.21 2.62
CA PRO A 125 -14.79 -12.37 2.20
C PRO A 125 -13.50 -13.19 2.20
N LEU A 126 -12.65 -12.96 1.19
CA LEU A 126 -11.40 -13.68 1.03
C LEU A 126 -10.57 -13.65 2.30
N SER A 127 -10.05 -14.81 2.69
CA SER A 127 -9.14 -14.89 3.83
C SER A 127 -7.84 -14.14 3.51
N GLU A 128 -7.12 -13.74 4.56
CA GLU A 128 -5.86 -13.01 4.40
C GLU A 128 -4.78 -13.81 3.66
N ASN A 129 -4.87 -15.15 3.68
CA ASN A 129 -4.00 -16.03 2.91
C ASN A 129 -4.38 -16.06 1.44
N ASP A 130 -5.69 -16.11 1.12
CA ASP A 130 -6.16 -16.09 -0.27
C ASP A 130 -5.80 -14.77 -0.96
N LYS A 131 -5.88 -13.65 -0.24
CA LYS A 131 -5.41 -12.35 -0.73
C LYS A 131 -3.92 -12.40 -1.07
N LYS A 132 -3.07 -12.93 -0.17
CA LYS A 132 -1.61 -13.04 -0.42
C LYS A 132 -1.30 -13.89 -1.64
N ASP A 133 -2.01 -15.01 -1.84
CA ASP A 133 -1.82 -15.88 -2.99
C ASP A 133 -2.20 -15.19 -4.30
N LEU A 134 -3.24 -14.35 -4.30
CA LEU A 134 -3.61 -13.54 -5.46
C LEU A 134 -2.59 -12.46 -5.79
N ILE A 135 -2.02 -11.79 -4.77
CA ILE A 135 -0.92 -10.83 -4.97
C ILE A 135 0.24 -11.53 -5.70
N ASN A 136 0.67 -12.70 -5.21
CA ASN A 136 1.75 -13.47 -5.80
C ASN A 136 1.41 -14.04 -7.18
N LYS A 137 0.14 -14.19 -7.54
CA LYS A 137 -0.26 -14.74 -8.83
C LYS A 137 -0.35 -13.69 -9.94
N TYR A 138 -0.80 -12.48 -9.58
CA TYR A 138 -1.17 -11.46 -10.57
C TYR A 138 -0.27 -10.22 -10.55
N PHE A 139 0.54 -10.03 -9.51
CA PHE A 139 1.27 -8.78 -9.29
C PHE A 139 2.75 -8.93 -8.94
N SER A 140 3.30 -10.15 -8.89
CA SER A 140 4.74 -10.44 -8.83
C SER A 140 5.34 -10.62 -10.22
#